data_AF-A0A950TGV2-F1
#
_entry.id   AF-A0A950TGV2-F1
#
_cell.length_a   1.000
_cell.length_b   1.000
_cell.length_c   1.000
_cell.angle_alpha   90.00
_cell.angle_beta   90.00
_cell.angle_gamma   90.00
#
_symmetry.space_group_name_H-M   'P 1'
#
loop_
_entity.id
_entity.type
_entity.pdbx_description
1 polymer ?
#
loop_
_entity_poly.entity_id
_entity_poly.type
_entity_poly.pdbx_seq_one_letter_code
_entity_poly.pdbx_strand_id
1 'polypeptide(L)'
;DVAECAVIGIKDELKGEVPCGFVVLKAGVERSPADIESEIIRSVREKIGPVAAFKLALTVARLPKTRYGKILRGTMKKIADGDAWSMPATIDDPAILDEIGGALKGKGIGTPS
;
A
#
# COMPACT_ATOMS: atom_id res chain seq x y z
N ASP A 1 13.69 -9.21 2.92
CA ASP A 1 12.63 -9.00 3.93
C ASP A 1 11.23 -9.10 3.36
N VAL A 2 10.97 -8.55 2.18
CA VAL A 2 9.63 -8.58 1.55
C VAL A 2 9.28 -9.96 0.98
N ALA A 3 8.06 -10.43 1.25
CA ALA A 3 7.43 -11.62 0.68
C ALA A 3 6.54 -11.28 -0.52
N GLU A 4 5.75 -10.20 -0.41
CA GLU A 4 4.87 -9.72 -1.48
C GLU A 4 4.76 -8.19 -1.41
N CYS A 5 4.47 -7.55 -2.53
CA CYS A 5 4.21 -6.12 -2.56
C CYS A 5 3.16 -5.70 -3.60
N ALA A 6 2.59 -4.52 -3.37
CA ALA A 6 1.77 -3.81 -4.33
C ALA A 6 2.12 -2.33 -4.33
N VAL A 7 2.00 -1.68 -5.48
CA VAL A 7 2.10 -0.21 -5.61
C VAL A 7 0.83 0.29 -6.28
N ILE A 8 0.29 1.39 -5.78
CA ILE A 8 -0.82 2.15 -6.37
C ILE A 8 -0.44 3.62 -6.46
N GLY A 9 -1.05 4.37 -7.39
CA GLY A 9 -1.03 5.83 -7.36
C GLY A 9 -2.13 6.32 -6.42
N ILE A 10 -1.78 7.20 -5.48
CA ILE A 10 -2.75 7.89 -4.60
C ILE A 10 -2.77 9.38 -4.94
N LYS A 11 -3.90 10.04 -4.72
CA LYS A 11 -4.06 11.48 -5.00
C LYS A 11 -3.03 12.32 -4.24
N ASP A 12 -2.48 13.30 -4.93
CA ASP A 12 -1.57 14.31 -4.39
C ASP A 12 -1.93 15.67 -5.00
N GLU A 13 -2.11 16.70 -4.16
CA GLU A 13 -2.60 18.01 -4.60
C GLU A 13 -1.67 18.71 -5.60
N LEU A 14 -0.37 18.45 -5.53
CA LEU A 14 0.64 19.12 -6.35
C LEU A 14 1.03 18.31 -7.58
N LYS A 15 1.01 16.98 -7.46
CA LYS A 15 1.52 16.06 -8.48
C LYS A 15 0.44 15.29 -9.21
N GLY A 16 -0.83 15.47 -8.83
CA GLY A 16 -1.96 14.68 -9.30
C GLY A 16 -1.98 13.31 -8.62
N GLU A 17 -0.95 12.49 -8.85
CA GLU A 17 -0.76 11.22 -8.17
C GLU A 17 0.69 10.98 -7.74
N VAL A 18 0.86 10.29 -6.61
CA VAL A 18 2.16 9.78 -6.14
C VAL A 18 2.08 8.29 -5.83
N PRO A 19 3.17 7.53 -6.02
CA PRO A 19 3.12 6.10 -5.75
C PRO A 19 3.19 5.80 -4.25
N CYS A 20 2.34 4.87 -3.82
CA CYS A 20 2.25 4.35 -2.47
C CYS A 20 2.48 2.83 -2.50
N GLY A 21 3.55 2.37 -1.85
CA GLY A 21 3.89 0.96 -1.76
C GLY A 21 3.30 0.28 -0.52
N PHE A 22 2.89 -0.97 -0.68
CA PHE A 22 2.41 -1.87 0.35
C PHE A 22 3.30 -3.10 0.34
N VAL A 23 3.83 -3.50 1.49
CA VAL A 23 4.76 -4.62 1.60
C VAL A 23 4.34 -5.58 2.70
N VAL A 24 4.35 -6.86 2.36
CA VAL A 24 4.18 -7.96 3.31
C VAL A 24 5.55 -8.54 3.59
N LEU A 25 5.91 -8.68 4.86
CA LEU A 25 7.21 -9.23 5.25
C LEU A 25 7.17 -10.77 5.26
N LYS A 26 8.34 -11.38 5.03
CA LYS A 26 8.53 -12.81 5.26
C LYS A 26 8.35 -13.13 6.75
N ALA A 27 7.92 -14.35 7.06
CA ALA A 27 7.87 -14.84 8.43
C ALA A 27 9.28 -14.80 9.07
N GLY A 28 9.35 -14.43 10.35
CA GLY A 28 10.60 -14.36 11.10
C GLY A 28 11.47 -13.13 10.83
N VAL A 29 10.96 -12.11 10.14
CA VAL A 29 11.67 -10.82 10.06
C VAL A 29 11.57 -10.11 11.41
N GLU A 30 12.69 -9.92 12.09
CA GLU A 30 12.79 -9.24 13.39
C GLU A 30 13.08 -7.74 13.28
N ARG A 31 13.36 -7.26 12.06
CA ARG A 31 13.66 -5.85 11.79
C ARG A 31 12.40 -5.00 11.95
N SER A 32 12.57 -3.75 12.39
CA SER A 32 11.49 -2.77 12.48
C SER A 32 10.84 -2.54 11.11
N PRO A 33 9.50 -2.56 11.01
CA PRO A 33 8.78 -2.17 9.79
C PRO A 33 9.20 -0.78 9.27
N ALA A 34 9.45 0.19 10.17
CA ALA A 34 9.82 1.54 9.78
C ALA A 34 11.22 1.60 9.11
N ASP A 35 12.16 0.78 9.57
CA ASP A 35 13.49 0.69 8.96
C ASP A 35 13.40 0.09 7.56
N ILE A 36 12.61 -0.98 7.40
CA ILE A 36 12.37 -1.61 6.11
C ILE A 36 11.67 -0.64 5.14
N GLU A 37 10.64 0.06 5.58
CA GLU A 37 9.94 1.07 4.78
C GLU A 37 10.91 2.16 4.28
N SER A 38 11.76 2.68 5.16
CA SER A 38 12.76 3.71 4.84
C SER A 38 13.80 3.21 3.83
N GLU A 39 14.27 1.97 3.99
CA GLU A 39 15.20 1.35 3.06
C GLU A 39 14.60 1.09 1.68
N ILE A 40 13.32 0.69 1.61
CA ILE A 40 12.62 0.50 0.35
C ILE A 40 12.50 1.83 -0.39
N ILE A 41 12.11 2.89 0.31
CA ILE A 41 12.04 4.24 -0.27
C ILE A 41 13.41 4.67 -0.82
N ARG A 42 14.47 4.49 -0.02
CA ARG A 42 15.85 4.78 -0.45
C ARG A 42 16.24 3.95 -1.68
N SER A 43 16.00 2.64 -1.65
CA SER A 43 16.38 1.75 -2.76
C SER A 43 15.65 2.08 -4.05
N VAL A 44 14.37 2.47 -4.00
CA VAL A 44 13.63 2.91 -5.20
C VAL A 44 14.24 4.20 -5.75
N ARG A 45 14.55 5.17 -4.88
CA ARG A 45 15.21 6.42 -5.28
C ARG A 45 16.58 6.19 -5.90
N GLU A 46 17.36 5.24 -5.38
CA GLU A 46 18.69 4.90 -5.91
C GLU A 46 18.61 4.19 -7.27
N LYS A 47 17.67 3.24 -7.43
CA LYS A 47 17.61 2.39 -8.63
C LYS A 47 16.82 3.00 -9.78
N ILE A 48 15.73 3.69 -9.50
CA ILE A 48 14.84 4.29 -10.50
C ILE A 48 15.10 5.79 -10.65
N GLY A 49 15.58 6.43 -9.58
CA GLY A 49 15.88 7.84 -9.55
C GLY A 49 14.78 8.69 -8.90
N PRO A 50 15.05 9.98 -8.66
CA PRO A 50 14.10 10.91 -8.04
C PRO A 50 12.78 11.07 -8.81
N VAL A 51 12.78 10.80 -10.12
CA VAL A 51 11.61 10.89 -11.00
C VAL A 51 10.46 9.96 -10.58
N ALA A 52 10.77 8.85 -9.89
CA ALA A 52 9.76 7.94 -9.38
C ALA A 52 8.85 8.58 -8.32
N ALA A 53 9.29 9.68 -7.68
CA ALA A 53 8.56 10.35 -6.60
C ALA A 53 8.07 9.42 -5.46
N PHE A 54 8.68 8.24 -5.31
CA PHE A 54 8.29 7.23 -4.33
C PHE A 54 8.76 7.63 -2.94
N LYS A 55 7.81 8.02 -2.10
CA LYS A 55 8.04 8.50 -0.73
C LYS A 55 7.24 7.76 0.33
N LEU A 56 6.37 6.85 -0.08
CA LEU A 56 5.43 6.16 0.81
C LEU A 56 5.56 4.65 0.62
N ALA A 57 5.91 3.99 1.70
CA ALA A 57 5.85 2.53 1.83
C ALA A 57 5.17 2.21 3.16
N LEU A 58 4.28 1.21 3.14
CA LEU A 58 3.56 0.73 4.30
C LEU A 58 3.74 -0.77 4.42
N THR A 59 4.18 -1.22 5.58
CA THR A 59 4.15 -2.61 5.95
C THR A 59 2.74 -3.00 6.35
N VAL A 60 2.22 -4.06 5.73
CA VAL A 60 0.87 -4.59 6.00
C VAL A 60 0.96 -6.10 6.25
N ALA A 61 0.00 -6.62 7.02
CA ALA A 61 -0.04 -8.05 7.35
C ALA A 61 -0.26 -8.92 6.10
N ARG A 62 -1.10 -8.44 5.16
CA ARG A 62 -1.48 -9.14 3.93
C ARG A 62 -2.06 -8.15 2.91
N LEU A 63 -2.15 -8.57 1.65
CA LEU A 63 -2.77 -7.80 0.58
C LEU A 63 -4.15 -8.37 0.22
N PRO A 64 -5.14 -7.53 -0.09
CA PRO A 64 -6.48 -8.00 -0.46
C PRO A 64 -6.42 -8.65 -1.84
N LYS A 65 -6.90 -9.89 -1.95
CA LYS A 65 -6.84 -10.66 -3.19
C LYS A 65 -8.21 -11.19 -3.58
N THR A 66 -8.35 -11.52 -4.86
CA THR A 66 -9.45 -12.39 -5.28
C THR A 66 -9.19 -13.82 -4.81
N ARG A 67 -10.22 -14.67 -4.83
CA ARG A 67 -10.09 -16.13 -4.64
C ARG A 67 -9.09 -16.82 -5.59
N TYR A 68 -8.68 -16.12 -6.66
CA TYR A 68 -7.67 -16.59 -7.63
C TYR A 68 -6.30 -15.91 -7.43
N GLY A 69 -6.09 -15.19 -6.33
CA GLY A 69 -4.82 -14.58 -5.96
C GLY A 69 -4.53 -13.22 -6.60
N LYS A 70 -5.46 -12.63 -7.36
CA LYS A 70 -5.25 -11.31 -7.97
C LYS A 70 -5.36 -10.22 -6.91
N ILE A 71 -4.30 -9.43 -6.72
CA ILE A 71 -4.33 -8.27 -5.81
C ILE A 71 -5.35 -7.22 -6.28
N LEU A 72 -6.20 -6.77 -5.37
CA LEU A 72 -7.30 -5.81 -5.60
C LEU A 72 -6.82 -4.34 -5.53
N ARG A 73 -5.80 -4.00 -6.33
CA ARG A 73 -5.18 -2.66 -6.36
C ARG A 73 -6.18 -1.52 -6.59
N GLY A 74 -7.20 -1.74 -7.41
CA GLY A 74 -8.24 -0.74 -7.68
C GLY A 74 -9.06 -0.38 -6.44
N THR A 75 -9.40 -1.37 -5.62
CA THR A 75 -10.11 -1.14 -4.35
C THR A 75 -9.19 -0.45 -3.34
N MET A 76 -7.93 -0.88 -3.25
CA MET A 76 -6.92 -0.23 -2.40
C MET A 76 -6.75 1.26 -2.75
N LYS A 77 -6.71 1.61 -4.04
CA LYS A 77 -6.65 3.00 -4.50
C LYS A 77 -7.85 3.81 -4.04
N LYS A 78 -9.06 3.32 -4.24
CA LYS A 78 -10.27 4.02 -3.80
C LYS A 78 -10.29 4.26 -2.29
N ILE A 79 -9.87 3.27 -1.50
CA ILE A 79 -9.73 3.42 -0.04
C ILE A 79 -8.72 4.51 0.30
N ALA A 80 -7.53 4.50 -0.32
CA ALA A 80 -6.49 5.50 -0.08
C ALA A 80 -6.89 6.91 -0.52
N ASP A 81 -7.66 7.03 -1.61
CA ASP A 81 -8.13 8.29 -2.17
C ASP A 81 -9.41 8.82 -1.49
N GLY A 82 -9.97 8.08 -0.53
CA GLY A 82 -11.24 8.42 0.13
C GLY A 82 -12.47 8.33 -0.78
N ASP A 83 -12.35 7.66 -1.92
CA ASP A 83 -13.40 7.54 -2.92
C ASP A 83 -14.41 6.44 -2.58
N ALA A 84 -15.65 6.59 -3.06
CA ALA A 84 -16.66 5.55 -2.93
C ALA A 84 -16.23 4.25 -3.63
N TRP A 85 -16.36 3.13 -2.91
CA TRP A 85 -16.06 1.80 -3.41
C TRP A 85 -17.11 0.78 -2.96
N SER A 86 -17.18 -0.33 -3.69
CA SER A 86 -18.03 -1.47 -3.36
C SER A 86 -17.16 -2.71 -3.17
N MET A 87 -17.58 -3.57 -2.24
CA MET A 87 -16.89 -4.82 -1.93
C MET A 87 -16.81 -5.70 -3.20
N PRO A 88 -15.61 -6.09 -3.66
CA PRO A 88 -15.49 -7.00 -4.79
C PRO A 88 -16.07 -8.38 -4.45
N ALA A 89 -17.02 -8.87 -5.25
CA ALA A 89 -17.69 -10.15 -5.00
C ALA A 89 -16.74 -11.37 -4.97
N THR A 90 -15.57 -11.24 -5.59
CA THR A 90 -14.56 -12.30 -5.70
C THR A 90 -13.44 -12.19 -4.66
N ILE A 91 -13.52 -11.27 -3.70
CA ILE A 91 -12.54 -11.15 -2.62
C ILE A 91 -12.47 -12.45 -1.80
N ASP A 92 -11.26 -12.81 -1.36
CA ASP A 92 -11.01 -13.97 -0.51
C ASP A 92 -11.44 -13.71 0.94
N ASP A 93 -10.96 -12.61 1.51
CA ASP A 93 -11.26 -12.15 2.86
C ASP A 93 -11.56 -10.64 2.87
N PRO A 94 -12.84 -10.25 3.06
CA PRO A 94 -13.25 -8.86 3.17
C PRO A 94 -12.55 -8.04 4.25
N ALA A 95 -12.15 -8.65 5.38
CA ALA A 95 -11.57 -7.94 6.52
C ALA A 95 -10.23 -7.26 6.16
N ILE A 96 -9.55 -7.77 5.13
CA ILE A 96 -8.29 -7.18 4.66
C ILE A 96 -8.48 -5.74 4.19
N LEU A 97 -9.65 -5.38 3.66
CA LEU A 97 -9.90 -4.01 3.22
C LEU A 97 -9.92 -3.02 4.40
N ASP A 98 -10.46 -3.44 5.55
CA ASP A 98 -10.45 -2.65 6.77
C ASP A 98 -9.03 -2.56 7.36
N GLU A 99 -8.26 -3.65 7.31
CA GLU A 99 -6.84 -3.66 7.70
C GLU A 99 -6.01 -2.66 6.86
N ILE A 100 -6.23 -2.64 5.54
CA ILE A 100 -5.60 -1.69 4.63
C ILE A 100 -6.02 -0.25 4.95
N GLY A 101 -7.31 -0.02 5.20
CA GLY A 101 -7.81 1.29 5.64
C GLY A 101 -7.18 1.76 6.96
N GLY A 102 -7.02 0.86 7.93
CA GLY A 102 -6.36 1.13 9.20
C GLY A 102 -4.87 1.50 9.02
N ALA A 103 -4.14 0.77 8.18
CA ALA A 103 -2.74 1.06 7.87
C ALA A 103 -2.58 2.43 7.20
N LEU A 104 -3.46 2.77 6.24
CA LEU A 104 -3.48 4.06 5.57
C LEU A 104 -3.76 5.21 6.55
N LYS A 105 -4.79 5.04 7.40
CA LYS A 105 -5.13 6.01 8.44
C LYS A 105 -3.97 6.23 9.41
N GLY A 106 -3.24 5.18 9.78
CA GLY A 106 -2.04 5.26 10.61
C GLY A 106 -0.90 6.10 10.01
N LYS A 107 -0.92 6.31 8.68
CA LYS A 107 0.01 7.21 7.95
C LYS A 107 -0.62 8.55 7.57
N GLY A 108 -1.85 8.84 8.02
CA GLY A 108 -2.58 10.07 7.65
C GLY A 108 -3.08 10.10 6.21
N ILE A 109 -3.27 8.93 5.58
CA ILE A 109 -3.74 8.79 4.20
C ILE A 109 -5.22 8.35 4.22
N GLY A 110 -6.05 8.94 3.36
CA GLY A 110 -7.47 8.57 3.23
C GLY A 110 -8.38 9.04 4.37
N THR A 111 -7.90 9.91 5.26
CA THR A 111 -8.78 10.63 6.20
C THR A 111 -9.49 11.75 5.44
N PRO A 112 -10.84 11.85 5.52
CA PRO A 112 -11.53 13.05 5.04
C PRO A 112 -10.97 14.27 5.77
N SER A 113 -10.77 15.36 5.03
CA SER A 113 -10.56 16.70 5.57
C SER A 113 -11.67 17.08 6.55
#